data_AF-A0A536UTY3-F1
#
_entry.id   AF-A0A536UTY3-F1
#
_cell.length_a   1.000
_cell.length_b   1.000
_cell.length_c   1.000
_cell.angle_alpha   90.00
_cell.angle_beta   90.00
_cell.angle_gamma   90.00
#
_symmetry.space_group_name_H-M   'P 1'
#
loop_
_entity.id
_entity.type
_entity.pdbx_description
1 polymer ?
#
loop_
_entity_poly.entity_id
_entity_poly.type
_entity_poly.pdbx_seq_one_letter_code
_entity_poly.pdbx_strand_id
1 'polypeptide(L)'
;EGNMIRFDLHADAFLYRMVRNIVGALVYVGNGRQPPSWIGELLAGRDRTRAAPTFASAGLYFTGVDYPTRFNLPATCAPLLIPLNRP
;
A
#
# COMPACT_ATOMS: atom_id res chain seq x y z
N GLU A 1 -5.60 -4.28 -22.14
CA GLU A 1 -4.98 -4.65 -20.85
C GLU A 1 -4.19 -3.43 -20.37
N GLY A 2 -4.39 -2.94 -19.13
CA GLY A 2 -3.69 -1.71 -18.68
C GLY A 2 -4.35 -0.83 -17.61
N ASN A 3 -5.55 -1.16 -17.11
CA ASN A 3 -6.27 -0.30 -16.14
C ASN A 3 -6.03 -0.68 -14.66
N MET A 4 -4.81 -1.06 -14.28
CA MET A 4 -4.51 -1.39 -12.88
C MET A 4 -3.27 -0.66 -12.40
N ILE A 5 -3.42 0.06 -11.29
CA ILE A 5 -2.31 0.65 -10.54
C ILE A 5 -2.02 -0.26 -9.35
N ARG A 6 -0.79 -0.76 -9.27
CA ARG A 6 -0.31 -1.57 -8.14
C ARG A 6 0.53 -0.70 -7.22
N PHE A 7 0.30 -0.83 -5.91
CA PHE A 7 1.14 -0.25 -4.88
C PHE A 7 1.86 -1.38 -4.14
N ASP A 8 3.18 -1.42 -4.23
CA ASP A 8 4.02 -2.34 -3.46
C ASP A 8 4.63 -1.56 -2.27
N LEU A 9 4.30 -1.99 -1.04
CA LEU A 9 4.78 -1.37 0.19
C LEU A 9 5.59 -2.38 0.99
N HIS A 10 6.80 -1.98 1.39
CA HIS A 10 7.69 -2.77 2.23
C HIS A 10 8.15 -1.92 3.42
N ALA A 11 8.05 -2.49 4.62
CA ALA A 11 8.50 -1.89 5.87
C ALA A 11 8.89 -3.00 6.86
N ASP A 12 9.62 -2.63 7.90
CA ASP A 12 9.92 -3.47 9.07
C ASP A 12 8.66 -3.87 9.84
N ALA A 13 7.73 -2.92 10.01
CA ALA A 13 6.41 -3.15 10.57
C ALA A 13 5.38 -2.15 10.04
N PHE A 14 4.11 -2.53 10.10
CA PHE A 14 2.99 -1.65 9.76
C PHE A 14 2.05 -1.48 10.96
N LEU A 15 1.62 -0.24 11.20
CA LEU A 15 0.57 0.04 12.18
C LEU A 15 -0.79 -0.47 11.67
N TYR A 16 -1.74 -0.62 12.59
CA TYR A 16 -3.12 -0.97 12.26
C TYR A 16 -3.70 -0.01 11.20
N ARG A 17 -4.16 -0.56 10.07
CA ARG A 17 -4.69 0.15 8.88
C ARG A 17 -3.69 1.05 8.13
N MET A 18 -2.41 1.07 8.49
CA MET A 18 -1.40 1.97 7.90
C MET A 18 -1.38 1.93 6.37
N VAL A 19 -1.24 0.74 5.78
CA VAL A 19 -1.17 0.56 4.31
C VAL A 19 -2.43 1.13 3.62
N ARG A 20 -3.62 0.78 4.12
CA ARG A 20 -4.90 1.23 3.55
C ARG A 20 -5.12 2.74 3.73
N ASN A 21 -4.54 3.35 4.76
CA ASN A 21 -4.57 4.79 4.96
C ASN A 21 -3.66 5.51 3.95
N ILE A 22 -2.44 5.00 3.75
CA ILE A 22 -1.48 5.52 2.76
C ILE A 22 -2.10 5.45 1.37
N VAL A 23 -2.59 4.28 0.96
CA VAL A 23 -3.24 4.09 -0.35
C VAL A 23 -4.45 5.01 -0.50
N GLY A 24 -5.28 5.16 0.55
CA GLY A 24 -6.43 6.07 0.52
C GLY A 24 -6.03 7.53 0.26
N ALA A 25 -4.96 8.01 0.88
CA ALA A 25 -4.44 9.36 0.66
C ALA A 25 -3.85 9.51 -0.75
N LEU A 26 -3.08 8.53 -1.22
CA LEU A 26 -2.50 8.53 -2.57
C LEU A 26 -3.59 8.54 -3.66
N VAL A 27 -4.69 7.82 -3.46
CA VAL A 27 -5.83 7.82 -4.39
C VAL A 27 -6.53 9.18 -4.43
N TYR A 28 -6.62 9.89 -3.29
CA TYR A 28 -7.17 11.26 -3.28
C TYR A 28 -6.30 12.22 -4.09
N VAL A 29 -4.97 12.11 -3.97
CA VAL A 29 -4.02 12.90 -4.78
C VAL A 29 -4.11 12.52 -6.25
N GLY A 30 -4.07 11.22 -6.57
CA GLY A 30 -4.14 10.72 -7.95
C GLY A 30 -5.43 11.10 -8.68
N ASN A 31 -6.54 11.25 -7.96
CA ASN A 31 -7.81 11.72 -8.50
C ASN A 31 -7.99 13.25 -8.46
N GLY A 32 -6.94 14.01 -8.12
CA GLY A 32 -6.96 15.48 -8.11
C GLY A 32 -7.77 16.11 -6.97
N ARG A 33 -8.18 15.34 -5.96
CA ARG A 33 -8.97 15.85 -4.81
C ARG A 33 -8.12 16.63 -3.81
N GLN A 34 -6.81 16.37 -3.80
CA GLN A 34 -5.82 17.04 -2.96
C GLN A 34 -4.50 17.20 -3.74
N PRO A 35 -3.71 18.25 -3.49
CA PRO A 35 -2.41 18.41 -4.14
C PRO A 35 -1.39 17.39 -3.60
N PRO A 36 -0.31 17.06 -4.33
CA PRO A 36 0.74 16.17 -3.83
C PRO A 36 1.40 16.63 -2.53
N SER A 37 1.51 17.96 -2.32
CA SER A 37 2.06 18.55 -1.08
C SER A 37 1.28 18.15 0.17
N TRP A 38 0.00 17.84 0.03
CA TRP A 38 -0.89 17.46 1.13
C TRP A 38 -0.40 16.22 1.89
N ILE A 39 0.28 15.28 1.22
CA ILE A 39 0.85 14.11 1.89
C ILE A 39 1.88 14.53 2.94
N GLY A 40 2.73 15.51 2.62
CA GLY A 40 3.69 16.08 3.56
C GLY A 40 2.99 16.76 4.75
N GLU A 41 1.91 17.48 4.49
CA GLU A 41 1.10 18.12 5.54
C GLU A 41 0.46 17.10 6.48
N LEU A 42 -0.04 15.97 5.96
CA LEU A 42 -0.60 14.89 6.78
C LEU A 42 0.47 14.27 7.69
N LEU A 43 1.66 14.02 7.16
CA LEU A 43 2.78 13.46 7.93
C LEU A 43 3.26 14.43 9.02
N ALA A 44 3.38 15.72 8.70
CA ALA A 44 3.75 16.75 9.66
C ALA A 44 2.67 16.98 10.73
N GLY A 45 1.40 16.94 10.33
CA GLY A 45 0.25 17.19 11.20
C GLY A 45 -0.05 16.06 12.19
N ARG A 46 0.38 14.82 11.90
CA ARG A 46 0.19 13.63 12.77
C ARG A 46 -1.26 13.41 13.25
N ASP A 47 -2.24 13.91 12.50
CA ASP A 47 -3.64 13.90 12.85
C ASP A 47 -4.44 13.09 11.82
N ARG A 48 -4.98 11.96 12.27
CA ARG A 48 -5.72 11.04 11.42
C ARG A 48 -7.05 11.59 10.94
N THR A 49 -7.66 12.52 11.66
CA THR A 49 -8.96 13.10 11.30
C THR A 49 -8.89 13.93 10.03
N ARG A 50 -7.70 14.45 9.70
CA ARG A 50 -7.41 15.25 8.50
C ARG A 50 -7.09 14.40 7.27
N ALA A 51 -6.80 13.12 7.43
CA ALA A 51 -6.43 12.22 6.34
C ALA A 51 -7.65 11.61 5.63
N ALA A 52 -7.45 11.12 4.41
CA ALA A 52 -8.49 10.43 3.64
C ALA A 52 -9.13 9.25 4.42
N PRO A 53 -10.37 8.84 4.09
CA PRO A 53 -10.97 7.62 4.61
C PRO A 53 -10.08 6.40 4.35
N THR A 54 -10.21 5.37 5.21
CA THR A 54 -9.44 4.13 5.03
C THR A 54 -9.89 3.46 3.72
N PHE A 55 -8.94 3.16 2.82
CA PHE A 55 -9.26 2.53 1.53
C PHE A 55 -9.87 1.13 1.69
N ALA A 56 -10.57 0.59 0.69
CA ALA A 56 -11.17 -0.75 0.76
C ALA A 56 -10.13 -1.85 1.03
N SER A 57 -10.51 -2.93 1.73
CA SER A 57 -9.60 -4.04 2.06
C SER A 57 -9.42 -5.05 0.94
N ALA A 58 -10.40 -5.17 0.04
CA ALA A 58 -10.45 -6.24 -0.96
C ALA A 58 -9.27 -6.27 -1.94
N GLY A 59 -8.49 -5.18 -2.04
CA GLY A 59 -7.30 -5.09 -2.88
C GLY A 59 -5.96 -5.19 -2.15
N LEU A 60 -5.95 -5.44 -0.84
CA LEU A 60 -4.72 -5.56 -0.05
C LEU A 60 -4.31 -7.03 0.08
N TYR A 61 -3.09 -7.35 -0.36
CA TYR A 61 -2.50 -8.68 -0.28
C TYR A 61 -1.16 -8.63 0.45
N PHE A 62 -0.92 -9.59 1.33
CA PHE A 62 0.41 -9.83 1.90
C PHE A 62 1.24 -10.62 0.89
N THR A 63 2.32 -10.01 0.38
CA THR A 63 3.10 -10.56 -0.74
C THR A 63 4.37 -11.26 -0.29
N GLY A 64 4.91 -10.92 0.88
CA GLY A 64 6.06 -11.59 1.44
C GLY A 64 6.64 -10.88 2.65
N VAL A 65 7.67 -11.51 3.21
CA VAL A 65 8.48 -11.01 4.31
C VAL A 65 9.93 -11.47 4.11
N ASP A 66 10.86 -10.65 4.55
CA ASP A 66 12.28 -10.96 4.50
C ASP A 66 12.76 -11.60 5.80
N TYR A 67 13.53 -12.68 5.65
CA TYR A 67 14.21 -13.36 6.75
C TYR A 67 15.72 -13.35 6.53
N PRO A 68 16.53 -13.34 7.60
CA PRO A 68 17.99 -13.46 7.48
C PRO A 68 18.42 -14.72 6.70
N THR A 69 19.45 -14.57 5.86
CA THR A 69 19.93 -15.62 4.94
C THR A 69 20.26 -16.95 5.62
N ARG A 70 20.68 -16.93 6.89
CA ARG A 70 20.98 -18.14 7.68
C ARG A 70 19.83 -19.14 7.76
N PHE A 71 18.59 -18.70 7.56
CA PHE A 71 17.41 -19.56 7.58
C PHE A 71 17.20 -20.32 6.26
N ASN A 72 17.93 -19.97 5.19
CA ASN A 72 17.89 -20.63 3.89
C ASN A 72 16.47 -20.87 3.36
N LEU A 73 15.58 -19.89 3.53
CA LEU A 73 14.21 -19.96 3.06
C LEU A 73 14.13 -19.65 1.56
N PRO A 74 13.18 -20.25 0.82
CA PRO A 74 12.89 -19.85 -0.55
C PRO A 74 12.56 -18.36 -0.64
N ALA A 75 13.00 -17.70 -1.72
CA ALA A 75 12.69 -16.29 -1.93
C ALA A 75 11.17 -16.10 -2.05
N THR A 76 10.61 -15.28 -1.16
CA THR A 76 9.18 -14.91 -1.20
C THR A 76 8.90 -13.88 -2.29
N CYS A 77 9.94 -13.17 -2.75
CA CYS A 77 9.84 -12.11 -3.75
C CYS A 77 9.78 -12.68 -5.17
N ALA A 78 8.71 -13.43 -5.47
CA ALA A 78 8.22 -13.47 -6.84
C ALA A 78 7.19 -12.33 -6.95
N PRO A 79 7.26 -11.44 -7.97
CA PRO A 79 6.18 -10.50 -8.20
C PRO A 79 4.90 -11.33 -8.34
N LEU A 80 3.92 -11.10 -7.48
CA LEU A 80 2.64 -11.82 -7.58
C LEU A 80 2.10 -11.63 -9.00
N LEU A 81 2.18 -12.71 -9.78
CA LEU A 81 1.32 -12.96 -10.93
C LEU A 81 -0.06 -13.18 -10.33
N ILE A 82 -0.76 -12.10 -9.97
CA ILE A 82 -2.19 -12.18 -9.67
C ILE A 82 -2.83 -12.68 -10.97
N PRO A 83 -3.39 -13.90 -11.03
CA PRO A 83 -4.02 -14.37 -12.25
C PRO A 83 -5.27 -13.52 -12.45
N LEU A 84 -5.22 -12.61 -13.43
CA LEU A 84 -6.30 -11.68 -13.76
C LEU A 84 -7.49 -12.34 -14.46
N ASN A 85 -7.63 -13.67 -14.38
CA ASN A 85 -8.72 -14.38 -15.03
C ASN A 85 -9.12 -15.65 -14.26
N ARG A 86 -10.21 -15.58 -13.51
CA ARG A 86 -11.11 -16.72 -13.32
C ARG A 86 -12.45 -16.35 -13.98
N PRO A 87 -13.08 -17.30 -14.69
CA PRO A 87 -14.30 -17.06 -15.46
C PRO A 87 -15.45 -16.51 -14.61
#